data_AF-A0A6J6HIB2-F1
#
_entry.id   AF-A0A6J6HIB2-F1
#
_cell.length_a   1.000
_cell.length_b   1.000
_cell.length_c   1.000
_cell.angle_alpha   90.00
_cell.angle_beta   90.00
_cell.angle_gamma   90.00
#
_symmetry.space_group_name_H-M   'P 1'
#
loop_
_entity.id
_entity.type
_entity.pdbx_description
1 polymer ?
#
loop_
_entity_poly.entity_id
_entity_poly.type
_entity_poly.pdbx_seq_one_letter_code
_entity_poly.pdbx_strand_id
1 'polypeptide(L)'
;MSLLLMEGTGTGFILPFLVSDMSGGNPTALLNVSPKTKILYSILNLSSFKDTVSENLLFAARAESNMAKKKKLYQDATAQLQAEARLTSLWRTSYMLSYKNLGGVGELPLAAGGQRRLLTNFGIDWTGVWSTK
;
A
#
# COMPACT_ATOMS: atom_id res chain seq x y z
N MET A 1 -12.18 12.06 -12.37
CA MET A 1 -10.84 11.44 -12.49
C MET A 1 -10.53 10.75 -11.17
N SER A 2 -10.64 9.42 -11.12
CA SER A 2 -10.40 8.65 -9.89
C SER A 2 -8.90 8.43 -9.73
N LEU A 3 -8.32 8.93 -8.63
CA LEU A 3 -7.01 8.49 -8.20
C LEU A 3 -7.09 7.00 -7.91
N LEU A 4 -6.32 6.19 -8.62
CA LEU A 4 -6.18 4.74 -8.34
C LEU A 4 -5.14 4.48 -7.25
N LEU A 5 -4.95 5.43 -6.34
CA LEU A 5 -3.80 5.51 -5.44
C LEU A 5 -3.57 4.23 -4.61
N MET A 6 -4.65 3.57 -4.19
CA MET A 6 -4.61 2.39 -3.32
C MET A 6 -5.03 1.09 -4.03
N GLU A 7 -5.34 1.17 -5.34
CA GLU A 7 -5.89 0.12 -6.21
C GLU A 7 -7.03 -0.74 -5.60
N GLY A 8 -7.63 -0.30 -4.49
CA GLY A 8 -8.58 -1.09 -3.69
C GLY A 8 -7.99 -2.37 -3.07
N THR A 9 -6.68 -2.61 -3.15
CA THR A 9 -6.05 -3.86 -2.68
C THR A 9 -4.99 -3.68 -1.60
N GLY A 10 -4.59 -2.44 -1.29
CA GLY A 10 -3.73 -2.16 -0.15
C GLY A 10 -2.96 -0.85 -0.24
N THR A 11 -2.58 -0.32 0.91
CA THR A 11 -1.74 0.88 1.04
C THR A 11 -0.36 0.60 1.62
N GLY A 12 0.08 -0.67 1.68
CA GLY A 12 1.27 -1.06 2.45
C GLY A 12 2.52 -0.19 2.22
N PHE A 13 2.77 0.22 0.97
CA PHE A 13 3.87 1.13 0.66
C PHE A 13 3.59 2.59 0.99
N ILE A 14 2.36 3.06 0.74
CA ILE A 14 2.02 4.48 0.75
C ILE A 14 1.47 4.98 2.08
N LEU A 15 1.00 4.07 2.94
CA LEU A 15 0.39 4.39 4.23
C LEU A 15 1.29 5.29 5.11
N PRO A 16 2.61 5.06 5.22
CA PRO A 16 3.47 5.93 6.03
C PRO A 16 3.46 7.40 5.60
N PHE A 17 3.13 7.67 4.34
CA PHE A 17 3.08 9.03 3.78
C PHE A 17 1.70 9.69 3.92
N LEU A 18 0.67 8.94 4.36
CA LEU A 18 -0.73 9.40 4.40
C LEU A 18 -1.31 9.49 5.80
N VAL A 19 -0.58 9.04 6.83
CA VAL A 19 -1.06 9.03 8.22
C VAL A 19 -0.11 9.80 9.11
N SER A 20 -0.65 10.53 10.08
CA SER A 20 0.13 11.26 11.07
C SER A 20 0.78 10.36 12.13
N ASP A 21 0.26 9.14 12.31
CA ASP A 21 0.80 8.14 13.24
C ASP A 21 0.64 6.72 12.68
N MET A 22 1.77 6.14 12.25
CA MET A 22 1.83 4.77 11.73
C MET A 22 1.55 3.67 12.76
N SER A 23 1.52 3.98 14.06
CA SER A 23 1.11 3.02 15.09
C SER A 23 -0.38 2.70 15.03
N GLY A 24 -1.19 3.55 14.38
CA GLY A 24 -2.65 3.43 14.39
C GLY A 24 -3.25 3.50 15.79
N GLY A 25 -2.57 4.18 16.72
CA GLY A 25 -2.96 4.27 18.13
C GLY A 25 -2.63 3.02 18.94
N ASN A 26 -1.90 2.04 18.40
CA ASN A 26 -1.52 0.85 19.15
C ASN A 26 -0.48 1.18 20.24
N PRO A 27 -0.80 1.04 21.54
CA PRO A 27 0.12 1.33 22.63
C PRO A 27 1.34 0.39 22.66
N THR A 28 1.25 -0.81 22.05
CA THR A 28 2.34 -1.80 22.01
C THR A 28 3.16 -1.75 20.72
N ALA A 29 2.94 -0.76 19.85
CA ALA A 29 3.71 -0.62 18.63
C ALA A 29 5.22 -0.41 18.93
N LEU A 30 6.09 -0.98 18.10
CA LEU A 30 7.54 -1.09 18.32
C LEU A 30 8.22 0.23 18.73
N LEU A 31 7.76 1.38 18.23
CA LEU A 31 8.34 2.70 18.48
C LEU A 31 7.47 3.59 19.39
N ASN A 32 6.47 3.01 20.07
CA ASN A 32 5.62 3.73 21.03
C ASN A 32 6.17 3.68 22.47
N VAL A 33 7.47 3.40 22.62
CA VAL A 33 8.15 3.19 23.90
C VAL A 33 8.54 4.50 24.61
N SER A 34 8.61 5.62 23.88
CA SER A 34 8.86 6.95 24.45
C SER A 34 8.40 8.07 23.50
N PRO A 35 8.15 9.30 24.01
CA PRO A 35 7.81 10.43 23.13
C PRO A 35 8.82 10.69 22.02
N LYS A 36 10.12 10.46 22.29
CA LYS A 36 11.21 10.63 21.31
C LYS A 36 11.21 9.57 20.21
N THR A 37 10.69 8.36 20.48
CA THR A 37 10.59 7.28 19.48
C THR A 37 9.27 7.35 18.72
N LYS A 38 8.22 7.89 19.34
CA LYS A 38 6.91 8.13 18.71
C LYS A 38 6.99 9.09 17.52
N ILE A 39 7.88 10.09 17.56
CA ILE A 39 8.08 11.00 16.43
C ILE A 39 8.53 10.27 15.14
N LEU A 40 9.19 9.11 15.26
CA LEU A 40 9.62 8.33 14.12
C LEU A 40 8.44 7.78 13.30
N TYR A 41 7.27 7.62 13.92
CA TYR A 41 6.04 7.25 13.20
C TYR A 41 5.43 8.39 12.39
N SER A 42 5.77 9.65 12.70
CA SER A 42 5.25 10.82 11.99
C SER A 42 6.24 11.38 10.95
N ILE A 43 7.53 11.05 11.03
CA ILE A 43 8.57 11.54 10.09
C ILE A 43 8.28 11.14 8.64
N LEU A 44 7.62 10.01 8.41
CA LEU A 44 7.29 9.55 7.06
C LEU A 44 6.09 10.28 6.47
N ASN A 45 5.33 11.06 7.24
CA ASN A 45 4.24 11.87 6.68
C ASN A 45 4.79 13.10 5.94
N LEU A 46 5.22 12.89 4.70
CA LEU A 46 5.77 13.92 3.81
C LEU A 46 4.82 15.11 3.60
N SER A 47 3.52 14.86 3.68
CA SER A 47 2.49 15.85 3.44
C SER A 47 2.13 16.67 4.69
N SER A 48 2.56 16.22 5.87
CA SER A 48 2.33 16.87 7.18
C SER A 48 0.86 17.22 7.51
N PHE A 49 -0.11 16.71 6.74
CA PHE A 49 -1.52 16.86 7.09
C PHE A 49 -1.91 15.84 8.16
N LYS A 50 -2.93 16.20 8.94
CA LYS A 50 -3.63 15.28 9.83
C LYS A 50 -5.08 15.20 9.40
N ASP A 51 -5.47 14.02 8.90
CA ASP A 51 -6.84 13.75 8.47
C ASP A 51 -7.32 12.49 9.19
N THR A 52 -7.99 12.70 10.32
CA THR A 52 -8.47 11.60 11.16
C THR A 52 -9.51 10.75 10.47
N VAL A 53 -10.27 11.30 9.50
CA VAL A 53 -11.27 10.54 8.74
C VAL A 53 -10.57 9.57 7.81
N SER A 54 -9.62 10.06 7.00
CA SER A 54 -8.83 9.21 6.11
C SER A 54 -8.01 8.18 6.88
N GLU A 55 -7.37 8.57 7.98
CA GLU A 55 -6.59 7.66 8.84
C GLU A 55 -7.45 6.51 9.38
N ASN A 56 -8.64 6.81 9.92
CA ASN A 56 -9.55 5.79 10.44
C ASN A 56 -9.99 4.81 9.34
N LEU A 57 -10.32 5.32 8.15
CA LEU A 57 -10.68 4.48 7.00
C LEU A 57 -9.51 3.58 6.56
N LEU A 58 -8.29 4.12 6.53
CA LEU A 58 -7.08 3.40 6.16
C LEU A 58 -6.74 2.28 7.16
N PHE A 59 -6.81 2.55 8.46
CA PHE A 59 -6.58 1.54 9.50
C PHE A 59 -7.69 0.50 9.55
N ALA A 60 -8.96 0.89 9.39
CA ALA A 60 -10.09 -0.04 9.27
C ALA A 60 -9.92 -0.97 8.07
N ALA A 61 -9.52 -0.43 6.90
CA ALA A 61 -9.26 -1.23 5.71
C ALA A 61 -8.16 -2.28 5.93
N ARG A 62 -7.13 -1.98 6.72
CA ARG A 62 -6.05 -2.91 7.07
C ARG A 62 -6.51 -4.02 8.02
N ALA A 63 -7.35 -3.68 8.99
CA ALA A 63 -7.89 -4.65 9.96
C ALA A 63 -8.97 -5.56 9.36
N GLU A 64 -9.63 -5.13 8.29
CA GLU A 64 -10.70 -5.88 7.63
C GLU A 64 -10.19 -7.16 6.95
N SER A 65 -10.86 -8.28 7.19
CA SER A 65 -10.54 -9.58 6.58
C SER A 65 -11.35 -9.85 5.32
N ASN A 66 -12.56 -9.28 5.21
CA ASN A 66 -13.41 -9.38 4.05
C ASN A 66 -12.90 -8.50 2.89
N MET A 67 -12.55 -9.13 1.77
CA MET A 67 -11.95 -8.44 0.63
C MET A 67 -12.85 -7.38 -0.02
N ALA A 68 -14.17 -7.59 -0.06
CA ALA A 68 -15.10 -6.63 -0.63
C ALA A 68 -15.23 -5.38 0.25
N LYS A 69 -15.34 -5.58 1.56
CA LYS A 69 -15.37 -4.47 2.54
C LYS A 69 -14.07 -3.70 2.57
N LYS A 70 -12.93 -4.41 2.57
CA LYS A 70 -11.58 -3.82 2.48
C LYS A 70 -11.44 -2.91 1.27
N LYS A 71 -11.88 -3.39 0.10
CA LYS A 71 -11.85 -2.60 -1.14
C LYS A 71 -12.68 -1.33 -1.00
N LYS A 72 -13.89 -1.43 -0.45
CA LYS A 72 -14.78 -0.27 -0.24
C LYS A 72 -14.16 0.76 0.71
N LEU A 73 -13.57 0.32 1.82
CA LEU A 73 -12.89 1.21 2.77
C LEU A 73 -11.71 1.97 2.13
N TYR A 74 -10.90 1.31 1.30
CA TYR A 74 -9.83 1.99 0.56
C TYR A 74 -10.36 2.99 -0.49
N GLN A 75 -11.50 2.68 -1.13
CA GLN A 75 -12.16 3.62 -2.04
C GLN A 75 -12.66 4.85 -1.31
N ASP A 76 -13.26 4.67 -0.13
CA ASP A 76 -13.75 5.77 0.71
C ASP A 76 -12.60 6.64 1.23
N ALA A 77 -11.50 6.03 1.69
CA ALA A 77 -10.31 6.77 2.08
C ALA A 77 -9.74 7.59 0.90
N THR A 78 -9.72 7.01 -0.30
CA THR A 78 -9.27 7.71 -1.50
C THR A 78 -10.16 8.90 -1.82
N ALA A 79 -11.48 8.72 -1.78
CA ALA A 79 -12.44 9.79 -2.05
C ALA A 79 -12.28 10.96 -1.06
N GLN A 80 -12.08 10.66 0.23
CA GLN A 80 -11.84 11.68 1.25
C GLN A 80 -10.55 12.48 0.99
N LEU A 81 -9.44 11.79 0.76
CA LEU A 81 -8.15 12.45 0.45
C LEU A 81 -8.22 13.35 -0.79
N GLN A 82 -9.01 12.92 -1.79
CA GLN A 82 -9.26 13.69 -3.01
C GLN A 82 -10.15 14.91 -2.75
N ALA A 83 -11.25 14.74 -2.00
CA ALA A 83 -12.19 15.81 -1.69
C ALA A 83 -11.52 16.94 -0.91
N GLU A 84 -10.61 16.58 -0.01
CA GLU A 84 -9.82 17.49 0.81
C GLU A 84 -8.56 18.03 0.12
N ALA A 85 -8.32 17.66 -1.14
CA ALA A 85 -7.12 18.02 -1.91
C ALA A 85 -5.79 17.74 -1.19
N ARG A 86 -5.75 16.72 -0.32
CA ARG A 86 -4.56 16.35 0.49
C ARG A 86 -3.50 15.67 -0.34
N LEU A 87 -3.94 14.98 -1.40
CA LEU A 87 -3.07 14.27 -2.32
C LEU A 87 -3.66 14.29 -3.72
N THR A 88 -2.80 14.59 -4.70
CA THR A 88 -3.16 14.48 -6.12
C THR A 88 -2.20 13.54 -6.84
N SER A 89 -2.67 12.90 -7.91
CA SER A 89 -1.82 12.10 -8.79
C SER A 89 -1.59 12.93 -10.04
N LEU A 90 -0.33 13.23 -10.32
CA LEU A 90 0.06 13.93 -11.54
C LEU A 90 0.12 12.97 -12.72
N TRP A 91 0.56 11.73 -12.50
CA TRP A 91 0.79 10.74 -13.55
C TRP A 91 0.49 9.32 -13.03
N ARG A 92 -0.03 8.45 -13.90
CA ARG A 92 -0.14 7.01 -13.65
C ARG A 92 0.94 6.29 -14.45
N THR A 93 1.89 5.65 -13.76
CA THR A 93 2.83 4.74 -14.40
C THR A 93 2.14 3.40 -14.65
N SER A 94 2.08 2.97 -15.91
CA SER A 94 1.68 1.62 -16.28
C SER A 94 2.90 0.89 -16.80
N TYR A 95 3.12 -0.32 -16.32
CA TYR A 95 4.24 -1.15 -16.77
C TYR A 95 3.72 -2.22 -17.73
N MET A 96 4.48 -2.48 -18.78
CA MET A 96 4.26 -3.61 -19.67
C MET A 96 5.54 -4.44 -19.69
N LEU A 97 5.40 -5.75 -19.54
CA LEU A 97 6.51 -6.67 -19.46
C LEU A 97 6.47 -7.59 -20.69
N SER A 98 7.61 -7.67 -21.39
CA SER A 98 7.81 -8.57 -22.50
C SER A 98 9.07 -9.39 -22.26
N TYR A 99 9.00 -10.70 -22.48
CA TYR A 99 10.10 -11.61 -22.24
C TYR A 99 10.39 -12.44 -23.48
N LYS A 100 11.67 -12.80 -23.69
CA LYS A 100 12.10 -13.69 -24.77
C LYS A 100 12.99 -14.77 -24.19
N ASN A 101 12.68 -16.03 -24.51
CA ASN A 101 13.39 -17.21 -24.00
C ASN A 101 13.44 -17.33 -22.47
N LEU A 102 12.38 -16.91 -21.78
CA LEU A 102 12.25 -17.07 -20.32
C LEU A 102 11.00 -17.88 -19.99
N GLY A 103 11.11 -18.75 -18.99
CA GLY A 103 10.02 -19.55 -18.41
C GLY A 103 9.90 -19.28 -16.91
N GLY A 104 8.78 -19.69 -16.30
CA GLY A 104 8.56 -19.57 -14.85
C GLY A 104 8.17 -18.19 -14.34
N VAL A 105 8.00 -17.22 -15.23
CA VAL A 105 7.72 -15.83 -14.86
C VAL A 105 6.34 -15.72 -14.21
N GLY A 106 6.33 -15.43 -12.90
CA GLY A 106 5.11 -15.26 -12.11
C GLY A 106 4.36 -16.56 -11.79
N GLU A 107 5.00 -17.72 -12.01
CA GLU A 107 4.37 -19.03 -11.80
C GLU A 107 4.68 -19.64 -10.44
N LEU A 108 5.67 -19.09 -9.72
CA LEU A 108 6.11 -19.62 -8.43
C LEU A 108 5.06 -19.33 -7.34
N PRO A 109 4.44 -20.37 -6.74
CA PRO A 109 3.44 -20.17 -5.71
C PRO A 109 4.05 -19.61 -4.42
N LEU A 110 3.22 -18.92 -3.65
CA LEU A 110 3.54 -18.52 -2.29
C LEU A 110 3.41 -19.72 -1.35
N ALA A 111 4.29 -19.80 -0.34
CA ALA A 111 4.22 -20.83 0.70
C ALA A 111 2.90 -20.81 1.47
N ALA A 112 2.26 -19.64 1.58
CA ALA A 112 0.95 -19.44 2.19
C ALA A 112 -0.24 -19.73 1.23
N GLY A 113 0.03 -20.23 0.02
CA GLY A 113 -0.96 -20.45 -1.04
C GLY A 113 -1.16 -19.24 -1.95
N GLY A 114 -1.59 -19.51 -3.19
CA GLY A 114 -1.77 -18.50 -4.24
C GLY A 114 -0.49 -18.18 -5.03
N GLN A 115 -0.62 -17.27 -6.00
CA GLN A 115 0.49 -16.84 -6.87
C GLN A 115 1.11 -15.54 -6.38
N ARG A 116 2.42 -15.37 -6.65
CA ARG A 116 3.10 -14.09 -6.43
C ARG A 116 2.55 -13.01 -7.37
N ARG A 117 2.58 -11.75 -6.92
CA ARG A 117 2.31 -10.61 -7.80
C ARG A 117 3.54 -10.39 -8.67
N LEU A 118 3.43 -10.69 -9.97
CA LEU A 118 4.53 -10.54 -10.94
C LEU A 118 5.15 -9.14 -10.92
N LEU A 119 4.31 -8.11 -10.79
CA LEU A 119 4.73 -6.73 -10.71
C LEU A 119 4.13 -6.07 -9.47
N THR A 120 4.96 -5.31 -8.78
CA THR A 120 4.59 -4.51 -7.63
C THR A 120 5.18 -3.11 -7.76
N ASN A 121 4.74 -2.17 -6.92
CA ASN A 121 5.33 -0.83 -6.85
C ASN A 121 6.83 -0.83 -6.47
N PHE A 122 7.38 -1.97 -6.05
CA PHE A 122 8.78 -2.14 -5.65
C PHE A 122 9.63 -2.83 -6.72
N GLY A 123 9.03 -3.29 -7.83
CA GLY A 123 9.73 -3.98 -8.90
C GLY A 123 9.02 -5.23 -9.44
N ILE A 124 9.76 -6.00 -10.22
CA ILE A 124 9.34 -7.23 -10.90
C ILE A 124 9.83 -8.42 -10.09
N ASP A 125 8.96 -9.41 -9.87
CA ASP A 125 9.35 -10.68 -9.28
C ASP A 125 10.06 -11.57 -10.31
N TRP A 126 11.33 -11.88 -10.06
CA TRP A 126 12.15 -12.78 -10.87
C TRP A 126 12.37 -14.14 -10.21
N THR A 127 11.66 -14.43 -9.12
CA THR A 127 11.85 -15.69 -8.39
C THR A 127 11.34 -16.86 -9.24
N GLY A 128 12.16 -17.90 -9.37
CA GLY A 128 11.78 -19.09 -10.14
C GLY A 128 11.78 -18.89 -11.65
N VAL A 129 12.42 -17.84 -12.17
CA VAL A 129 12.57 -17.61 -13.61
C VAL A 129 13.79 -18.37 -14.14
N TRP A 130 13.64 -19.04 -15.28
CA TRP A 130 14.72 -19.75 -15.97
C TRP A 130 14.79 -19.42 -17.46
N SER A 131 15.96 -19.65 -18.06
CA SER A 131 16.14 -19.57 -19.52
C SER A 131 15.52 -20.79 -20.19
N THR A 132 14.74 -20.58 -21.26
CA THR A 132 14.20 -21.68 -22.09
C THR A 132 15.05 -21.98 -23.33
N LYS A 133 16.24 -21.36 -23.44
CA LYS A 133 17.28 -21.79 -24.38
C LYS A 133 17.99 -23.04 -23.89
#